data_AF-A0A919PVJ6-F1
#
_entry.id   AF-A0A919PVJ6-F1
#
_cell.length_a   1.000
_cell.length_b   1.000
_cell.length_c   1.000
_cell.angle_alpha   90.00
_cell.angle_beta   90.00
_cell.angle_gamma   90.00
#
_symmetry.space_group_name_H-M   'P 1'
#
loop_
_entity.id
_entity.type
_entity.pdbx_description
1 polymer ?
#
loop_
_entity_poly.entity_id
_entity_poly.type
_entity_poly.pdbx_seq_one_letter_code
_entity_poly.pdbx_strand_id
1 'polypeptide(L)'
;MDLQDTSDQTPLQQITQRVSQQLHGRGILAPDWLVQAIVEQQLAASPSAAMDVNNLDAAATAALSTTIAETVITEVADGPSTQESIADPAVLDFDEAGRLITALGVTTHCALINANQLQPALGAILGRTASCMMTIGSAVQDAYRAGDSALLLPAGALELARQALSSSLTELHAGRWTVVGGEDARTAVLVVLQDTLSRLITT
;
A
#
# COMPACT_ATOMS: atom_id res chain seq x y z
N MET A 1 17.57 -14.17 -28.76
CA MET A 1 17.80 -14.56 -27.36
C MET A 1 19.03 -13.78 -26.95
N ASP A 2 18.81 -12.50 -26.63
CA ASP A 2 19.89 -11.55 -26.37
C ASP A 2 20.39 -11.75 -24.94
N LEU A 3 21.66 -12.12 -24.85
CA LEU A 3 22.44 -12.10 -23.61
C LEU A 3 22.64 -10.63 -23.25
N GLN A 4 21.75 -10.06 -22.45
CA GLN A 4 21.98 -8.75 -21.85
C GLN A 4 23.18 -8.86 -20.91
N ASP A 5 24.22 -8.13 -21.28
CA ASP A 5 25.47 -7.89 -20.58
C ASP A 5 25.16 -7.38 -19.16
N THR A 6 25.27 -8.25 -18.16
CA THR A 6 25.00 -7.97 -16.73
C THR A 6 26.13 -7.18 -16.05
N SER A 7 27.09 -6.68 -16.81
CA SER A 7 28.37 -6.17 -16.31
C SER A 7 28.32 -4.75 -15.73
N ASP A 8 27.26 -3.98 -16.00
CA ASP A 8 27.14 -2.56 -15.59
C ASP A 8 25.96 -2.26 -14.65
N GLN A 9 25.21 -3.28 -14.21
CA GLN A 9 24.09 -3.07 -13.28
C GLN A 9 24.57 -3.01 -11.84
N THR A 10 24.21 -1.94 -11.13
CA THR A 10 24.46 -1.83 -9.68
C THR A 10 23.76 -2.98 -8.93
N PRO A 11 24.31 -3.47 -7.80
CA PRO A 11 23.68 -4.55 -7.03
C PRO A 11 22.22 -4.24 -6.63
N LEU A 12 21.90 -2.97 -6.34
CA LEU A 12 20.53 -2.54 -6.06
C LEU A 12 19.59 -2.75 -7.26
N GLN A 13 20.04 -2.46 -8.47
CA GLN A 13 19.26 -2.71 -9.70
C GLN A 13 19.05 -4.20 -9.93
N GLN A 14 20.06 -5.02 -9.65
CA GLN A 14 19.95 -6.48 -9.77
C GLN A 14 18.93 -7.04 -8.77
N ILE A 15 18.94 -6.57 -7.51
CA ILE A 15 17.96 -6.95 -6.49
C ILE A 15 16.56 -6.52 -6.91
N THR A 16 16.39 -5.26 -7.30
CA THR A 16 15.10 -4.70 -7.73
C THR A 16 14.51 -5.46 -8.91
N GLN A 17 15.32 -5.75 -9.93
CA GLN A 17 14.90 -6.51 -11.10
C GLN A 17 14.50 -7.94 -10.73
N ARG A 18 15.24 -8.59 -9.84
CA ARG A 18 14.97 -9.97 -9.41
C ARG A 18 13.71 -10.06 -8.55
N VAL A 19 13.51 -9.12 -7.63
CA VAL A 19 12.26 -9.01 -6.85
C VAL A 19 11.08 -8.77 -7.79
N SER A 20 11.20 -7.84 -8.74
CA SER A 20 10.14 -7.58 -9.75
C SER A 20 9.78 -8.83 -10.55
N GLN A 21 10.77 -9.62 -10.99
CA GLN A 21 10.57 -10.89 -11.70
C GLN A 21 9.89 -11.95 -10.82
N GLN A 22 10.28 -12.06 -9.55
CA GLN A 22 9.67 -13.00 -8.61
C GLN A 22 8.21 -12.63 -8.30
N LEU A 23 7.91 -11.34 -8.12
CA LEU A 23 6.54 -10.84 -7.98
C LEU A 23 5.69 -11.12 -9.22
N HIS A 24 6.22 -10.83 -10.42
CA HIS A 24 5.56 -11.14 -11.69
C HIS A 24 5.29 -12.65 -11.85
N GLY A 25 6.25 -13.51 -11.49
CA GLY A 25 6.08 -14.96 -11.53
C GLY A 25 4.98 -15.49 -10.60
N ARG A 26 4.54 -14.67 -9.64
CA ARG A 26 3.42 -14.94 -8.72
C ARG A 26 2.15 -14.15 -9.08
N GLY A 27 2.13 -13.47 -10.23
CA GLY A 27 0.97 -12.70 -10.70
C GLY A 27 0.82 -11.31 -10.06
N ILE A 28 1.82 -10.83 -9.31
CA ILE A 28 1.83 -9.52 -8.69
C ILE A 28 2.53 -8.53 -9.64
N LEU A 29 1.76 -7.64 -10.25
CA LEU A 29 2.26 -6.60 -11.15
C LEU A 29 2.55 -5.33 -10.35
N ALA A 30 3.82 -5.08 -10.04
CA ALA A 30 4.27 -3.85 -9.37
C ALA A 30 5.12 -3.00 -10.34
N PRO A 31 4.90 -1.68 -10.43
CA PRO A 31 5.75 -0.80 -11.22
C PRO A 31 7.16 -0.68 -10.61
N ASP A 32 8.19 -0.52 -11.45
CA ASP A 32 9.60 -0.59 -11.03
C ASP A 32 9.98 0.35 -9.87
N TRP A 33 9.42 1.57 -9.86
CA TRP A 33 9.67 2.54 -8.79
C TRP A 33 9.16 2.07 -7.42
N LEU A 34 8.07 1.29 -7.39
CA LEU A 34 7.49 0.76 -6.16
C LEU A 34 8.34 -0.41 -5.65
N VAL A 35 8.80 -1.27 -6.56
CA VAL A 35 9.70 -2.38 -6.21
C VAL A 35 11.01 -1.82 -5.65
N GLN A 36 11.56 -0.78 -6.27
CA GLN A 36 12.77 -0.11 -5.78
C GLN A 36 12.58 0.45 -4.37
N ALA A 37 11.48 1.17 -4.11
CA ALA A 37 11.19 1.74 -2.80
C ALA A 37 11.06 0.66 -1.70
N ILE A 38 10.42 -0.48 -2.02
CA ILE A 38 10.29 -1.63 -1.11
C ILE A 38 11.66 -2.24 -0.80
N VAL A 39 12.50 -2.44 -1.82
CA VAL A 39 13.86 -2.98 -1.65
C VAL A 39 14.68 -2.05 -0.76
N GLU A 40 14.67 -0.74 -1.03
CA GLU A 40 15.38 0.26 -0.23
C GLU A 40 14.91 0.29 1.22
N GLN A 41 13.59 0.19 1.45
CA GLN A 41 13.00 0.12 2.79
C GLN A 41 13.43 -1.13 3.56
N GLN A 42 13.41 -2.30 2.93
CA GLN A 42 13.79 -3.56 3.57
C GLN A 42 15.29 -3.61 3.89
N LEU A 43 16.12 -3.03 3.02
CA LEU A 43 17.54 -2.84 3.26
C LEU A 43 17.79 -1.92 4.46
N ALA A 44 17.03 -0.83 4.60
CA ALA A 44 17.13 0.08 5.74
C ALA A 44 16.67 -0.56 7.07
N ALA A 45 15.69 -1.47 7.03
CA ALA A 45 15.18 -2.18 8.20
C ALA A 45 16.09 -3.31 8.68
N SER A 46 16.98 -3.81 7.83
CA SER A 46 17.95 -4.87 8.14
C SER A 46 19.38 -4.31 8.20
N PRO A 47 19.86 -3.83 9.36
CA PRO A 47 21.19 -3.20 9.48
C PRO A 47 22.36 -4.13 9.10
N SER A 48 22.18 -5.45 9.13
CA SER A 48 23.16 -6.43 8.63
C SER A 48 23.16 -6.58 7.10
N ALA A 49 22.07 -6.27 6.41
CA ALA A 49 21.95 -6.26 4.94
C ALA A 49 22.34 -4.90 4.33
N ALA A 50 22.21 -3.82 5.11
CA ALA A 50 22.71 -2.49 4.77
C ALA A 50 24.26 -2.40 4.83
N MET A 51 24.92 -3.34 5.52
CA MET A 51 26.38 -3.46 5.47
C MET A 51 26.81 -3.97 4.10
N ASP A 52 26.96 -3.00 3.19
CA ASP A 52 27.67 -3.11 1.93
C ASP A 52 26.93 -3.86 0.81
N VAL A 53 25.75 -3.37 0.46
CA VAL A 53 25.00 -3.76 -0.77
C VAL A 53 25.91 -3.70 -2.02
N ASN A 54 26.91 -2.81 -2.01
CA ASN A 54 27.90 -2.67 -3.09
C ASN A 54 28.97 -3.77 -3.12
N ASN A 55 29.11 -4.55 -2.04
CA ASN A 55 30.08 -5.64 -1.89
C ASN A 55 29.42 -7.03 -1.71
N LEU A 56 28.11 -7.15 -1.98
CA LEU A 56 27.43 -8.44 -1.98
C LEU A 56 27.90 -9.31 -3.14
N ASP A 57 28.21 -10.57 -2.85
CA ASP A 57 28.42 -11.56 -3.90
C ASP A 57 27.09 -11.98 -4.56
N ALA A 58 27.18 -12.72 -5.66
CA ALA A 58 26.00 -13.16 -6.41
C ALA A 58 25.06 -14.07 -5.61
N ALA A 59 25.59 -14.84 -4.66
CA ALA A 59 24.80 -15.74 -3.83
C ALA A 59 24.01 -14.98 -2.75
N ALA A 60 24.65 -14.03 -2.09
CA ALA A 60 24.04 -13.14 -1.12
C ALA A 60 22.98 -12.24 -1.77
N THR A 61 23.26 -11.72 -2.96
CA THR A 61 22.30 -10.93 -3.76
C THR A 61 21.04 -11.74 -4.08
N ALA A 62 21.20 -13.01 -4.47
CA ALA A 62 20.07 -13.89 -4.78
C ALA A 62 19.24 -14.27 -3.53
N ALA A 63 19.91 -14.57 -2.42
CA ALA A 63 19.25 -14.88 -1.15
C ALA A 63 18.43 -13.68 -0.65
N LEU A 64 19.04 -12.49 -0.63
CA LEU A 64 18.39 -11.26 -0.17
C LEU A 64 17.19 -10.88 -1.04
N SER A 65 17.32 -10.97 -2.36
CA SER A 65 16.20 -10.73 -3.28
C SER A 65 15.04 -11.67 -3.00
N THR A 66 15.34 -12.95 -2.75
CA THR A 66 14.31 -13.96 -2.46
C THR A 66 13.64 -13.68 -1.12
N THR A 67 14.39 -13.34 -0.07
CA THR A 67 13.84 -12.96 1.23
C THR A 67 12.96 -11.72 1.14
N ILE A 68 13.37 -10.69 0.41
CA ILE A 68 12.56 -9.47 0.20
C ILE A 68 11.28 -9.83 -0.57
N ALA A 69 11.39 -10.57 -1.68
CA ALA A 69 10.24 -10.97 -2.47
C ALA A 69 9.27 -11.84 -1.66
N GLU A 70 9.77 -12.82 -0.89
CA GLU A 70 8.96 -13.66 -0.01
C GLU A 70 8.28 -12.83 1.07
N THR A 71 8.99 -11.91 1.72
CA THR A 71 8.40 -11.00 2.72
C THR A 71 7.28 -10.18 2.11
N VAL A 72 7.48 -9.61 0.92
CA VAL A 72 6.45 -8.84 0.20
C VAL A 72 5.29 -9.73 -0.23
N ILE A 73 5.55 -10.94 -0.73
CA ILE A 73 4.52 -11.90 -1.12
C ILE A 73 3.70 -12.30 0.11
N THR A 74 4.35 -12.56 1.24
CA THR A 74 3.70 -12.86 2.51
C THR A 74 2.90 -11.66 2.99
N GLU A 75 3.43 -10.44 2.98
CA GLU A 75 2.69 -9.23 3.35
C GLU A 75 1.52 -8.91 2.40
N VAL A 76 1.63 -9.27 1.11
CA VAL A 76 0.55 -9.10 0.11
C VAL A 76 -0.50 -10.21 0.22
N ALA A 77 -0.07 -11.45 0.51
CA ALA A 77 -0.96 -12.62 0.62
C ALA A 77 -1.64 -12.71 1.99
N ASP A 78 -0.93 -12.40 3.06
CA ASP A 78 -1.44 -12.40 4.44
C ASP A 78 -2.05 -11.03 4.82
N GLY A 79 -1.79 -9.98 4.03
CA GLY A 79 -2.03 -8.61 4.48
C GLY A 79 -1.13 -8.25 5.66
N PRO A 80 -1.18 -7.00 6.18
CA PRO A 80 -0.62 -6.74 7.50
C PRO A 80 -1.33 -7.68 8.47
N SER A 81 -0.60 -8.59 9.13
CA SER A 81 -1.11 -9.64 10.00
C SER A 81 -2.24 -9.13 10.88
N THR A 82 -3.45 -9.28 10.37
CA THR A 82 -4.68 -9.01 11.07
C THR A 82 -4.77 -10.11 12.09
N GLN A 83 -4.38 -9.78 13.30
CA GLN A 83 -4.88 -10.46 14.48
C GLN A 83 -6.41 -10.52 14.27
N GLU A 84 -6.91 -11.74 13.99
CA GLU A 84 -8.29 -12.02 13.61
C GLU A 84 -9.23 -11.47 14.68
N SER A 85 -9.64 -10.21 14.53
CA SER A 85 -10.95 -9.81 14.97
C SER A 85 -11.88 -10.34 13.90
N ILE A 86 -12.57 -11.43 14.23
CA ILE A 86 -13.73 -11.92 13.50
C ILE A 86 -14.79 -10.83 13.62
N ALA A 87 -14.62 -9.74 12.86
CA ALA A 87 -15.64 -8.74 12.66
C ALA A 87 -16.53 -9.25 11.52
N ASP A 88 -17.84 -9.19 11.72
CA ASP A 88 -18.81 -9.56 10.71
C ASP A 88 -18.61 -8.71 9.43
N PRO A 89 -18.92 -9.24 8.24
CA PRO A 89 -18.90 -8.43 7.02
C PRO A 89 -19.84 -7.24 7.19
N ALA A 90 -19.35 -6.05 6.84
CA ALA A 90 -20.12 -4.83 6.98
C ALA A 90 -21.03 -4.64 5.77
N VAL A 91 -22.26 -4.22 6.05
CA VAL A 91 -23.21 -3.75 5.05
C VAL A 91 -23.06 -2.24 4.97
N LEU A 92 -22.65 -1.72 3.82
CA LEU A 92 -22.61 -0.28 3.54
C LEU A 92 -23.65 0.07 2.50
N ASP A 93 -24.34 1.18 2.65
CA ASP A 93 -25.09 1.75 1.53
C ASP A 93 -24.16 2.41 0.50
N PHE A 94 -24.71 2.82 -0.65
CA PHE A 94 -23.91 3.46 -1.70
C PHE A 94 -23.39 4.86 -1.32
N ASP A 95 -24.03 5.59 -0.38
CA ASP A 95 -23.53 6.87 0.11
C ASP A 95 -22.31 6.65 1.00
N GLU A 96 -22.40 5.70 1.93
CA GLU A 96 -21.29 5.29 2.81
C GLU A 96 -20.10 4.76 2.00
N ALA A 97 -20.37 3.95 0.98
CA ALA A 97 -19.35 3.49 0.05
C ALA A 97 -18.71 4.65 -0.73
N GLY A 98 -19.51 5.60 -1.20
CA GLY A 98 -19.04 6.80 -1.90
C GLY A 98 -18.15 7.68 -1.02
N ARG A 99 -18.51 7.86 0.26
CA ARG A 99 -17.69 8.56 1.25
C ARG A 99 -16.37 7.85 1.49
N LEU A 100 -16.41 6.53 1.67
CA LEU A 100 -15.20 5.71 1.87
C LEU A 100 -14.26 5.84 0.67
N ILE A 101 -14.77 5.69 -0.55
CA ILE A 101 -13.99 5.88 -1.78
C ILE A 101 -13.41 7.29 -1.85
N THR A 102 -14.17 8.32 -1.47
CA THR A 102 -13.71 9.71 -1.46
C THR A 102 -12.54 9.89 -0.49
N ALA A 103 -12.63 9.37 0.73
CA ALA A 103 -11.57 9.44 1.72
C ALA A 103 -10.30 8.68 1.30
N LEU A 104 -10.46 7.51 0.67
CA LEU A 104 -9.37 6.73 0.08
C LEU A 104 -8.72 7.47 -1.11
N GLY A 105 -9.52 8.15 -1.93
CA GLY A 105 -9.04 9.01 -3.01
C GLY A 105 -8.22 10.19 -2.49
N VAL A 106 -8.72 10.88 -1.46
CA VAL A 106 -7.99 11.97 -0.77
C VAL A 106 -6.69 11.45 -0.16
N THR A 107 -6.72 10.28 0.48
CA THR A 107 -5.52 9.61 1.02
C THR A 107 -4.48 9.38 -0.07
N THR A 108 -4.90 8.82 -1.21
CA THR A 108 -4.03 8.57 -2.36
C THR A 108 -3.45 9.87 -2.91
N HIS A 109 -4.27 10.93 -3.02
CA HIS A 109 -3.82 12.22 -3.51
C HIS A 109 -2.78 12.86 -2.58
N CYS A 110 -3.02 12.87 -1.27
CA CYS A 110 -2.07 13.35 -0.27
C CYS A 110 -0.77 12.56 -0.31
N ALA A 111 -0.84 11.23 -0.39
CA ALA A 111 0.32 10.36 -0.54
C ALA A 111 1.14 10.75 -1.79
N LEU A 112 0.50 10.89 -2.95
CA LEU A 112 1.18 11.23 -4.21
C LEU A 112 1.87 12.60 -4.18
N ILE A 113 1.25 13.63 -3.58
CA ILE A 113 1.87 14.96 -3.45
C ILE A 113 3.16 14.89 -2.63
N ASN A 114 3.20 14.00 -1.64
CA ASN A 114 4.34 13.85 -0.73
C ASN A 114 5.26 12.68 -1.13
N ALA A 115 5.09 12.13 -2.34
CA ALA A 115 5.84 10.94 -2.79
C ALA A 115 7.35 11.18 -2.91
N ASN A 116 7.76 12.42 -3.15
CA ASN A 116 9.17 12.82 -3.20
C ASN A 116 9.88 12.71 -1.85
N GLN A 117 9.16 12.56 -0.74
CA GLN A 117 9.75 12.44 0.59
C GLN A 117 10.23 11.01 0.92
N LEU A 118 10.08 10.04 0.01
CA LEU A 118 10.57 8.65 0.11
C LEU A 118 10.33 8.00 1.48
N GLN A 119 9.11 8.13 2.00
CA GLN A 119 8.77 7.59 3.31
C GLN A 119 8.32 6.12 3.18
N PRO A 120 8.85 5.20 4.01
CA PRO A 120 8.37 3.82 4.12
C PRO A 120 6.85 3.69 4.30
N ALA A 121 6.24 4.66 5.00
CA ALA A 121 4.80 4.71 5.24
C ALA A 121 3.98 4.90 3.95
N LEU A 122 4.54 5.54 2.92
CA LEU A 122 3.84 5.88 1.69
C LEU A 122 3.39 4.62 0.93
N GLY A 123 4.32 3.69 0.69
CA GLY A 123 4.04 2.46 -0.04
C GLY A 123 2.99 1.62 0.68
N ALA A 124 3.10 1.50 2.00
CA ALA A 124 2.11 0.78 2.81
C ALA A 124 0.72 1.43 2.76
N ILE A 125 0.63 2.77 2.84
CA ILE A 125 -0.65 3.49 2.76
C ILE A 125 -1.29 3.32 1.37
N LEU A 126 -0.51 3.48 0.30
CA LEU A 126 -1.00 3.33 -1.08
C LEU A 126 -1.42 1.88 -1.36
N GLY A 127 -0.64 0.90 -0.90
CA GLY A 127 -0.98 -0.52 -1.04
C GLY A 127 -2.30 -0.87 -0.37
N ARG A 128 -2.49 -0.47 0.90
CA ARG A 128 -3.76 -0.69 1.63
C ARG A 128 -4.93 0.01 0.95
N THR A 129 -4.72 1.24 0.49
CA THR A 129 -5.74 2.01 -0.22
C THR A 129 -6.18 1.32 -1.51
N ALA A 130 -5.22 0.87 -2.32
CA ALA A 130 -5.49 0.16 -3.56
C ALA A 130 -6.24 -1.16 -3.31
N SER A 131 -5.79 -1.99 -2.37
CA SER A 131 -6.45 -3.26 -2.02
C SER A 131 -7.88 -3.05 -1.52
N CYS A 132 -8.12 -2.02 -0.71
CA CYS A 132 -9.45 -1.66 -0.26
C CYS A 132 -10.34 -1.21 -1.43
N MET A 133 -9.85 -0.31 -2.28
CA MET A 133 -10.61 0.17 -3.45
C MET A 133 -10.96 -0.94 -4.44
N MET A 134 -10.06 -1.92 -4.65
CA MET A 134 -10.36 -3.10 -5.47
C MET A 134 -11.48 -3.94 -4.88
N THR A 135 -11.48 -4.13 -3.55
CA THR A 135 -12.51 -4.89 -2.86
C THR A 135 -13.87 -4.19 -2.93
N ILE A 136 -13.89 -2.86 -2.73
CA ILE A 136 -15.11 -2.05 -2.89
C ILE A 136 -15.61 -2.15 -4.34
N GLY A 137 -14.74 -2.03 -5.33
CA GLY A 137 -15.11 -2.15 -6.75
C GLY A 137 -15.75 -3.52 -7.08
N SER A 138 -15.19 -4.60 -6.53
CA SER A 138 -15.78 -5.95 -6.66
C SER A 138 -17.17 -6.00 -6.03
N ALA A 139 -17.30 -5.53 -4.79
CA ALA A 139 -18.58 -5.54 -4.07
C ALA A 139 -19.66 -4.69 -4.78
N VAL A 140 -19.29 -3.55 -5.35
CA VAL A 140 -20.19 -2.72 -6.18
C VAL A 140 -20.66 -3.49 -7.42
N GLN A 141 -19.75 -4.17 -8.10
CA GLN A 141 -20.10 -4.95 -9.29
C GLN A 141 -21.05 -6.10 -8.95
N ASP A 142 -20.83 -6.78 -7.83
CA ASP A 142 -21.66 -7.88 -7.37
C ASP A 142 -23.05 -7.39 -6.91
N ALA A 143 -23.11 -6.31 -6.12
CA ALA A 143 -24.37 -5.68 -5.72
C ALA A 143 -25.18 -5.22 -6.95
N TYR A 144 -24.52 -4.61 -7.94
CA TYR A 144 -25.18 -4.20 -9.18
C TYR A 144 -25.76 -5.40 -9.96
N ARG A 145 -25.02 -6.51 -10.05
CA ARG A 145 -25.49 -7.74 -10.72
C ARG A 145 -26.65 -8.39 -9.98
N ALA A 146 -26.65 -8.32 -8.65
CA ALA A 146 -27.71 -8.85 -7.79
C ALA A 146 -28.95 -7.93 -7.72
N GLY A 147 -28.80 -6.64 -8.09
CA GLY A 147 -29.85 -5.63 -7.91
C GLY A 147 -29.98 -5.14 -6.46
N ASP A 148 -28.92 -5.31 -5.67
CA ASP A 148 -28.88 -4.94 -4.26
C ASP A 148 -28.63 -3.43 -4.10
N SER A 149 -29.25 -2.85 -3.07
CA SER A 149 -29.10 -1.43 -2.72
C SER A 149 -27.95 -1.17 -1.74
N ALA A 150 -27.19 -2.20 -1.38
CA ALA A 150 -26.12 -2.14 -0.40
C ALA A 150 -24.95 -3.05 -0.80
N LEU A 151 -23.78 -2.71 -0.30
CA LEU A 151 -22.52 -3.43 -0.49
C LEU A 151 -22.20 -4.27 0.73
N LEU A 152 -21.78 -5.49 0.50
CA LEU A 152 -21.17 -6.32 1.53
C LEU A 152 -19.65 -6.22 1.39
N LEU A 153 -18.99 -5.66 2.41
CA LEU A 153 -17.54 -5.59 2.48
C LEU A 153 -17.00 -6.57 3.52
N PRO A 154 -15.94 -7.34 3.20
CA PRO A 154 -15.27 -8.15 4.18
C PRO A 154 -14.58 -7.27 5.23
N ALA A 155 -14.53 -7.72 6.48
CA ALA A 155 -13.89 -6.98 7.57
C ALA A 155 -12.44 -6.57 7.27
N GLY A 156 -11.70 -7.42 6.53
CA GLY A 156 -10.34 -7.08 6.08
C GLY A 156 -10.28 -5.82 5.22
N ALA A 157 -11.28 -5.54 4.39
CA ALA A 157 -11.30 -4.32 3.57
C ALA A 157 -11.53 -3.06 4.43
N LEU A 158 -12.41 -3.14 5.43
CA LEU A 158 -12.61 -2.04 6.37
C LEU A 158 -11.36 -1.79 7.22
N GLU A 159 -10.69 -2.86 7.63
CA GLU A 159 -9.45 -2.76 8.39
C GLU A 159 -8.33 -2.07 7.58
N LEU A 160 -8.17 -2.45 6.31
CA LEU A 160 -7.23 -1.80 5.40
C LEU A 160 -7.56 -0.30 5.24
N ALA A 161 -8.84 0.05 5.08
CA ALA A 161 -9.26 1.45 5.05
C ALA A 161 -8.92 2.18 6.35
N ARG A 162 -9.26 1.60 7.50
CA ARG A 162 -9.00 2.16 8.82
C ARG A 162 -7.52 2.45 9.02
N GLN A 163 -6.65 1.50 8.66
CA GLN A 163 -5.20 1.65 8.73
C GLN A 163 -4.68 2.71 7.77
N ALA A 164 -5.18 2.77 6.53
CA ALA A 164 -4.77 3.77 5.54
C ALA A 164 -5.16 5.19 5.99
N LEU A 165 -6.41 5.39 6.44
CA LEU A 165 -6.91 6.68 6.91
C LEU A 165 -6.20 7.15 8.19
N SER A 166 -6.05 6.28 9.18
CA SER A 166 -5.36 6.63 10.44
C SER A 166 -3.88 6.93 10.24
N SER A 167 -3.18 6.19 9.37
CA SER A 167 -1.79 6.47 9.02
C SER A 167 -1.68 7.83 8.31
N SER A 168 -2.56 8.11 7.35
CA SER A 168 -2.56 9.40 6.63
C SER A 168 -2.85 10.58 7.55
N LEU A 169 -3.81 10.44 8.47
CA LEU A 169 -4.06 11.44 9.50
C LEU A 169 -2.83 11.65 10.39
N THR A 170 -2.12 10.59 10.75
CA THR A 170 -0.89 10.69 11.57
C THR A 170 0.18 11.50 10.85
N GLU A 171 0.41 11.24 9.56
CA GLU A 171 1.37 11.97 8.73
C GLU A 171 0.99 13.45 8.55
N LEU A 172 -0.30 13.72 8.32
CA LEU A 172 -0.83 15.08 8.19
C LEU A 172 -0.76 15.87 9.51
N HIS A 173 -1.07 15.25 10.66
CA HIS A 173 -0.98 15.91 11.96
C HIS A 173 0.47 16.18 12.37
N ALA A 174 1.39 15.26 12.06
CA ALA A 174 2.81 15.44 12.31
C ALA A 174 3.46 16.50 11.40
N GLY A 175 2.72 17.04 10.42
CA GLY A 175 3.23 18.02 9.46
C GLY A 175 4.24 17.45 8.47
N ARG A 176 4.37 16.12 8.40
CA ARG A 176 5.23 15.43 7.43
C ARG A 176 4.60 15.46 6.05
N TRP A 177 3.27 15.40 5.98
CA TRP A 177 2.55 15.53 4.73
C TRP A 177 1.93 16.92 4.56
N THR A 178 2.00 17.40 3.33
CA THR A 178 1.41 18.65 2.87
C THR A 178 0.18 18.39 2.01
N VAL A 179 -0.69 19.39 1.91
CA VAL A 179 -1.91 19.36 1.09
C VAL A 179 -1.88 20.57 0.16
N VAL A 180 -2.33 20.40 -1.07
CA VAL A 180 -2.46 21.50 -2.04
C VAL A 180 -3.69 22.35 -1.69
N GLY A 181 -3.56 23.68 -1.74
CA GLY A 181 -4.68 24.60 -1.55
C GLY A 181 -4.72 25.38 -0.23
N GLY A 182 -3.63 25.39 0.54
CA GLY A 182 -3.51 26.20 1.76
C GLY A 182 -4.20 25.60 2.99
N GLU A 183 -4.41 26.41 4.02
CA GLU A 183 -4.90 25.97 5.34
C GLU A 183 -6.36 25.49 5.31
N ASP A 184 -7.21 26.14 4.51
CA ASP A 184 -8.61 25.73 4.32
C ASP A 184 -8.71 24.34 3.67
N ALA A 185 -7.89 24.09 2.65
CA ALA A 185 -7.83 22.78 1.99
C ALA A 185 -7.31 21.68 2.92
N ARG A 186 -6.30 21.98 3.73
CA ARG A 186 -5.80 21.06 4.76
C ARG A 186 -6.89 20.73 5.78
N THR A 187 -7.64 21.73 6.24
CA THR A 187 -8.74 21.54 7.18
C THR A 187 -9.83 20.66 6.58
N ALA A 188 -10.23 20.90 5.33
CA ALA A 188 -11.21 20.09 4.63
C ALA A 188 -10.76 18.62 4.51
N VAL A 189 -9.49 18.37 4.15
CA VAL A 189 -8.92 17.03 4.07
C VAL A 189 -8.97 16.33 5.44
N LEU A 190 -8.53 17.00 6.50
CA LEU A 190 -8.56 16.43 7.85
C LEU A 190 -9.98 16.06 8.28
N VAL A 191 -10.96 16.93 8.02
CA VAL A 191 -12.37 16.67 8.34
C VAL A 191 -12.91 15.45 7.58
N VAL A 192 -12.65 15.34 6.28
CA VAL A 192 -13.10 14.20 5.47
C VAL A 192 -12.51 12.88 5.99
N LEU A 193 -11.21 12.85 6.23
CA LEU A 193 -10.52 11.65 6.71
C LEU A 193 -10.99 11.25 8.11
N GLN A 194 -11.20 12.22 9.01
CA GLN A 194 -11.58 11.98 10.39
C GLN A 194 -13.06 11.61 10.57
N ASP A 195 -13.97 12.23 9.81
CA ASP A 195 -15.39 11.83 9.79
C ASP A 195 -15.53 10.40 9.27
N THR A 196 -14.86 10.08 8.16
CA THR A 196 -14.91 8.72 7.59
C THR A 196 -14.33 7.68 8.54
N LEU A 197 -13.17 7.97 9.15
CA LEU A 197 -12.54 7.05 10.11
C LEU A 197 -13.43 6.80 11.33
N SER A 198 -14.12 7.83 11.83
CA SER A 198 -15.00 7.72 12.99
C SER A 198 -16.22 6.85 12.70
N ARG A 199 -16.75 6.90 11.47
CA ARG A 199 -17.87 6.04 11.02
C ARG A 199 -17.46 4.58 10.88
N LEU A 200 -16.25 4.32 10.40
CA LEU A 200 -15.70 2.97 10.28
C LEU A 200 -15.47 2.28 11.64
N ILE A 201 -15.36 3.04 12.74
CA ILE A 201 -15.24 2.49 14.10
C ILE A 201 -16.61 2.06 14.65
N THR A 202 -17.69 2.65 14.14
CA THR A 202 -19.06 2.41 14.62
C THR A 202 -19.82 1.34 13.82
N THR A 203 -19.29 0.94 12.66
CA THR A 203 -19.78 -0.16 11.81
C THR A 203 -19.12 -1.47 12.21
#